data_AF-A0A1V4A332-F1
#
_entry.id   AF-A0A1V4A332-F1
#
_cell.length_a   1.000
_cell.length_b   1.000
_cell.length_c   1.000
_cell.angle_alpha   90.00
_cell.angle_beta   90.00
_cell.angle_gamma   90.00
#
_symmetry.space_group_name_H-M   'P 1'
#
loop_
_entity.id
_entity.type
_entity.pdbx_description
1 polymer ?
#
loop_
_entity_poly.entity_id
_entity_poly.type
_entity_poly.pdbx_seq_one_letter_code
_entity_poly.pdbx_strand_id
1 'polypeptide(L)'
;MGSAGPAVAADGGRSTVRRLLGVAMEGETVDPAPILVADVRVPSLDRDNWHLFPPRAEGEGFTSMCPLPGTEDIQLVAQLPGGSPDTSPDAVREVVAARTHLAAEDVTEVRWASDFTARAALAQRFRVGRVFLAGDAAHVHSPAGGQGLNTSVQDAYNLGWKLGAALRAEAAAREAGGMSRSRDAVEAGSGSKAAAAETLLDTYEEERLRYAAEMLDLSTRIHRGEAKRGAATRQLGLGYRASSLSRETRKELPEGALRAGDRAPDGSPGGVRLFDAFRGPHLTLLAVATRPPRSVPGAASGAVRTVRVPAYEPYGEGLFLIRPDGYVGWAGTEETAGELAEWLDRLG
;
A
#
# COMPACT_ATOMS: atom_id res chain seq x y z
N MET A 1 -28.06 -13.91 -16.32
CA MET A 1 -26.73 -14.21 -15.73
C MET A 1 -26.59 -13.33 -14.50
N GLY A 2 -26.49 -13.90 -13.29
CA GLY A 2 -26.24 -13.10 -12.09
C GLY A 2 -24.89 -12.38 -12.24
N SER A 3 -24.84 -11.09 -11.92
CA SER A 3 -23.60 -10.32 -11.99
C SER A 3 -22.57 -10.95 -11.03
N ALA A 4 -21.46 -11.44 -11.56
CA ALA A 4 -20.34 -11.88 -10.73
C ALA A 4 -19.87 -10.71 -9.84
N GLY A 5 -19.54 -11.01 -8.58
CA GLY A 5 -18.96 -10.04 -7.66
C GLY A 5 -17.57 -9.56 -8.12
N PRO A 6 -17.02 -8.52 -7.47
CA PRO A 6 -15.69 -8.02 -7.79
C PRO A 6 -14.60 -9.08 -7.54
N ALA A 7 -13.54 -9.05 -8.35
CA ALA A 7 -12.37 -9.90 -8.21
C ALA A 7 -11.11 -9.06 -8.03
N VAL A 8 -10.16 -9.53 -7.22
CA VAL A 8 -8.87 -8.87 -7.00
C VAL A 8 -7.74 -9.80 -7.39
N ALA A 9 -6.93 -9.39 -8.35
CA ALA A 9 -5.69 -10.03 -8.74
C ALA A 9 -4.57 -9.58 -7.80
N ALA A 10 -4.17 -10.47 -6.90
CA ALA A 10 -3.00 -10.33 -6.03
C ALA A 10 -2.06 -11.53 -6.21
N ASP A 11 -1.97 -12.04 -7.45
CA ASP A 11 -1.30 -13.29 -7.86
C ASP A 11 0.15 -13.10 -8.33
N GLY A 12 0.81 -12.05 -7.87
CA GLY A 12 2.25 -11.81 -8.04
C GLY A 12 2.67 -11.21 -9.39
N GLY A 13 3.99 -10.98 -9.56
CA GLY A 13 4.57 -10.31 -10.73
C GLY A 13 4.24 -10.97 -12.08
N ARG A 14 4.03 -12.30 -12.08
CA ARG A 14 3.65 -13.10 -13.25
C ARG A 14 2.13 -13.30 -13.39
N SER A 15 1.34 -12.41 -12.78
CA SER A 15 -0.12 -12.45 -12.70
C SER A 15 -0.77 -13.03 -13.96
N THR A 16 -1.53 -14.09 -13.75
CA THR A 16 -2.33 -14.74 -14.79
C THR A 16 -3.55 -13.89 -15.08
N VAL A 17 -4.19 -13.35 -14.04
CA VAL A 17 -5.39 -12.52 -14.19
C VAL A 17 -5.09 -11.26 -15.00
N ARG A 18 -4.00 -10.54 -14.70
CA ARG A 18 -3.57 -9.37 -15.47
C ARG A 18 -3.43 -9.69 -16.96
N ARG A 19 -2.76 -10.81 -17.28
CA ARG A 19 -2.53 -11.25 -18.67
C ARG A 19 -3.84 -11.62 -19.38
N LEU A 20 -4.75 -12.32 -18.70
CA LEU A 20 -6.07 -12.66 -19.24
C LEU A 20 -6.93 -11.42 -19.52
N LEU A 21 -6.76 -10.36 -18.75
CA LEU A 21 -7.42 -9.06 -18.98
C LEU A 21 -6.74 -8.23 -20.09
N GLY A 22 -5.60 -8.67 -20.63
CA GLY A 22 -4.85 -7.93 -21.64
C GLY A 22 -4.20 -6.65 -21.11
N VAL A 23 -4.02 -6.51 -19.79
CA VAL A 23 -3.38 -5.33 -19.20
C VAL A 23 -1.86 -5.47 -19.32
N ALA A 24 -1.25 -4.62 -20.14
CA ALA A 24 0.20 -4.59 -20.30
C ALA A 24 0.89 -4.03 -19.04
N MET A 25 2.12 -4.50 -18.80
CA MET A 25 3.05 -3.83 -17.88
C MET A 25 4.10 -3.08 -18.68
N GLU A 26 4.25 -1.80 -18.40
CA GLU A 26 5.29 -0.95 -18.94
C GLU A 26 6.45 -0.88 -17.94
N GLY A 27 7.67 -1.07 -18.41
CA GLY A 27 8.81 -1.15 -17.52
C GLY A 27 10.10 -1.52 -18.22
N GLU A 28 11.15 -1.63 -17.41
CA GLU A 28 12.50 -1.94 -17.85
C GLU A 28 13.17 -2.98 -16.93
N THR A 29 14.20 -3.63 -17.47
CA THR A 29 15.18 -4.31 -16.64
C THR A 29 16.08 -3.22 -16.04
N VAL A 30 16.06 -3.09 -14.71
CA VAL A 30 16.82 -2.05 -14.00
C VAL A 30 18.30 -2.41 -13.97
N ASP A 31 18.59 -3.69 -13.76
CA ASP A 31 19.94 -4.23 -13.74
C ASP A 31 19.88 -5.65 -14.30
N PRO A 32 20.59 -5.93 -15.41
CA PRO A 32 20.58 -7.25 -16.02
C PRO A 32 21.36 -8.30 -15.23
N ALA A 33 22.21 -7.90 -14.28
CA ALA A 33 22.97 -8.84 -13.46
C ALA A 33 22.05 -9.55 -12.46
N PRO A 34 21.90 -10.89 -12.55
CA PRO A 34 21.08 -11.64 -11.60
C PRO A 34 21.67 -11.57 -10.20
N ILE A 35 20.78 -11.69 -9.21
CA ILE A 35 21.13 -11.74 -7.79
C ILE A 35 20.69 -13.10 -7.26
N LEU A 36 21.63 -13.83 -6.66
CA LEU A 36 21.37 -14.99 -5.82
C LEU A 36 21.03 -14.51 -4.42
N VAL A 37 19.95 -15.03 -3.84
CA VAL A 37 19.59 -14.87 -2.43
C VAL A 37 19.44 -16.25 -1.81
N ALA A 38 20.03 -16.45 -0.63
CA ALA A 38 19.89 -17.69 0.11
C ALA A 38 19.93 -17.41 1.61
N ASP A 39 19.16 -18.16 2.40
CA ASP A 39 19.37 -18.19 3.84
C ASP A 39 20.24 -19.39 4.19
N VAL A 40 21.38 -19.12 4.81
CA VAL A 40 22.44 -20.09 5.08
C VAL A 40 22.83 -20.08 6.56
N ARG A 41 23.37 -21.19 7.05
CA ARG A 41 23.90 -21.29 8.41
C ARG A 41 25.42 -21.31 8.36
N VAL A 42 26.05 -20.36 9.05
CA VAL A 42 27.50 -20.23 9.11
C VAL A 42 27.92 -19.98 10.55
N PRO A 43 28.10 -21.04 11.37
CA PRO A 43 28.41 -20.89 12.80
C PRO A 43 29.72 -20.13 13.08
N SER A 44 30.65 -20.12 12.12
CA SER A 44 31.94 -19.43 12.22
C SER A 44 31.87 -17.92 11.96
N LEU A 45 30.75 -17.41 11.45
CA LEU A 45 30.58 -15.98 11.17
C LEU A 45 29.82 -15.28 12.31
N ASP A 46 30.32 -14.11 12.73
CA ASP A 46 29.63 -13.34 13.77
C ASP A 46 28.27 -12.82 13.30
N ARG A 47 27.36 -12.68 14.25
CA ARG A 47 25.97 -12.24 14.02
C ARG A 47 25.73 -10.78 14.43
N ASP A 48 26.76 -10.09 14.90
CA ASP A 48 26.66 -8.71 15.38
C ASP A 48 26.82 -7.70 14.24
N ASN A 49 27.39 -8.13 13.11
CA ASN A 49 27.70 -7.27 11.97
C ASN A 49 27.08 -7.74 10.67
N TRP A 50 26.87 -6.77 9.76
CA TRP A 50 26.65 -7.06 8.35
C TRP A 50 28.00 -7.22 7.66
N HIS A 51 28.14 -8.32 6.92
CA HIS A 51 29.38 -8.63 6.22
C HIS A 51 29.24 -8.23 4.76
N LEU A 52 30.07 -7.30 4.31
CA LEU A 52 30.08 -6.78 2.96
C LEU A 52 31.38 -7.18 2.25
N PHE A 53 31.25 -7.86 1.13
CA PHE A 53 32.34 -8.33 0.29
C PHE A 53 32.24 -7.60 -1.07
N PRO A 54 33.01 -6.52 -1.28
CA PRO A 54 33.01 -5.81 -2.54
C PRO A 54 33.62 -6.66 -3.67
N PRO A 55 33.33 -6.34 -4.95
CA PRO A 55 33.99 -6.97 -6.09
C PRO A 55 35.52 -6.94 -5.97
N ARG A 56 36.20 -8.04 -6.30
CA ARG A 56 37.68 -8.11 -6.26
C ARG A 56 38.32 -7.76 -7.60
N ALA A 57 37.59 -7.92 -8.69
CA ALA A 57 38.01 -7.59 -10.04
C ALA A 57 36.90 -6.88 -10.82
N GLU A 58 37.29 -6.21 -11.91
CA GLU A 58 36.35 -5.61 -12.84
C GLU A 58 35.45 -6.68 -13.47
N GLY A 59 34.14 -6.43 -13.48
CA GLY A 59 33.13 -7.39 -13.96
C GLY A 59 32.59 -8.35 -12.90
N GLU A 60 33.14 -8.37 -11.68
CA GLU A 60 32.53 -9.10 -10.56
C GLU A 60 31.41 -8.30 -9.87
N GLY A 61 30.41 -9.00 -9.35
CA GLY A 61 29.36 -8.40 -8.53
C GLY A 61 29.67 -8.48 -7.04
N PHE A 62 28.98 -7.67 -6.25
CA PHE A 62 29.14 -7.68 -4.78
C PHE A 62 28.57 -8.95 -4.15
N THR A 63 28.98 -9.23 -2.91
CA THR A 63 28.36 -10.24 -2.03
C THR A 63 28.15 -9.64 -0.64
N SER A 64 27.03 -9.92 0.00
CA SER A 64 26.78 -9.54 1.38
C SER A 64 26.16 -10.69 2.16
N MET A 65 26.46 -10.76 3.45
CA MET A 65 25.90 -11.73 4.38
C MET A 65 25.35 -11.00 5.60
N CYS A 66 24.03 -11.02 5.76
CA CYS A 66 23.29 -10.29 6.78
C CYS A 66 22.63 -11.27 7.75
N PRO A 67 22.96 -11.26 9.06
CA PRO A 67 22.27 -12.07 10.06
C PRO A 67 20.76 -11.78 10.06
N LEU A 68 19.92 -12.83 10.02
CA LEU A 68 18.47 -12.69 10.12
C LEU A 68 18.03 -12.62 11.59
N PRO A 69 17.38 -11.52 12.03
CA PRO A 69 16.99 -11.34 13.43
C PRO A 69 16.10 -12.48 13.96
N GLY A 70 16.40 -12.95 15.17
CA GLY A 70 15.62 -13.99 15.85
C GLY A 70 15.82 -15.41 15.31
N THR A 71 16.78 -15.64 14.42
CA THR A 71 17.14 -16.96 13.88
C THR A 71 18.64 -17.25 14.04
N GLU A 72 19.09 -18.43 13.62
CA GLU A 72 20.51 -18.79 13.45
C GLU A 72 20.99 -18.62 11.99
N ASP A 73 20.12 -18.16 11.10
CA ASP A 73 20.40 -18.10 9.68
C ASP A 73 20.96 -16.71 9.30
N ILE A 74 21.69 -16.67 8.19
CA ILE A 74 22.34 -15.50 7.60
C ILE A 74 21.85 -15.43 6.15
N GLN A 75 21.30 -14.28 5.76
CA GLN A 75 20.89 -14.04 4.39
C GLN A 75 22.11 -13.67 3.54
N LEU A 76 22.48 -14.56 2.64
CA LEU A 76 23.41 -14.34 1.55
C LEU A 76 22.70 -13.59 0.42
N VAL A 77 23.35 -12.54 -0.09
CA VAL A 77 22.98 -11.86 -1.33
C VAL A 77 24.23 -11.73 -2.18
N ALA A 78 24.22 -12.26 -3.40
CA ALA A 78 25.36 -12.19 -4.32
C ALA A 78 24.91 -11.79 -5.72
N GLN A 79 25.48 -10.71 -6.27
CA GLN A 79 25.24 -10.32 -7.66
C GLN A 79 26.17 -11.13 -8.58
N LEU A 80 25.62 -11.85 -9.56
CA LEU A 80 26.36 -12.77 -10.43
C LEU A 80 26.31 -12.30 -11.91
N PRO A 81 27.10 -11.29 -12.32
CA PRO A 81 27.17 -10.89 -13.72
C PRO A 81 27.64 -12.06 -14.61
N GLY A 82 26.95 -12.31 -15.73
CA GLY A 82 27.42 -13.24 -16.76
C GLY A 82 26.85 -14.67 -16.74
N GLY A 83 25.85 -15.00 -15.92
CA GLY A 83 25.21 -16.31 -15.96
C GLY A 83 23.87 -16.40 -15.21
N SER A 84 23.19 -17.54 -15.33
CA SER A 84 22.04 -17.88 -14.50
C SER A 84 22.53 -18.44 -13.16
N PRO A 85 22.11 -17.88 -12.01
CA PRO A 85 22.51 -18.43 -10.71
C PRO A 85 22.04 -19.89 -10.55
N ASP A 86 22.98 -20.77 -10.19
CA ASP A 86 22.63 -22.10 -9.70
C ASP A 86 22.26 -21.98 -8.22
N THR A 87 21.01 -22.31 -7.90
CA THR A 87 20.44 -22.22 -6.55
C THR A 87 20.57 -23.53 -5.77
N SER A 88 21.34 -24.51 -6.26
CA SER A 88 21.63 -25.73 -5.50
C SER A 88 22.47 -25.42 -4.27
N PRO A 89 22.32 -26.19 -3.16
CA PRO A 89 23.11 -25.97 -1.95
C PRO A 89 24.62 -25.97 -2.19
N ASP A 90 25.12 -26.84 -3.07
CA ASP A 90 26.55 -26.92 -3.40
C ASP A 90 27.03 -25.66 -4.13
N ALA A 91 26.28 -25.18 -5.13
CA ALA A 91 26.62 -23.93 -5.82
C ALA A 91 26.60 -22.71 -4.88
N VAL A 92 25.64 -22.64 -3.94
CA VAL A 92 25.60 -21.59 -2.92
C VAL A 92 26.86 -21.60 -2.05
N ARG A 93 27.32 -22.78 -1.62
CA ARG A 93 28.56 -22.94 -0.85
C ARG A 93 29.79 -22.48 -1.64
N GLU A 94 29.86 -22.85 -2.92
CA GLU A 94 30.94 -22.42 -3.83
C GLU A 94 30.95 -20.89 -4.02
N VAL A 95 29.78 -20.25 -4.13
CA VAL A 95 29.69 -18.78 -4.20
C VAL A 95 30.26 -18.15 -2.92
N VAL A 96 29.93 -18.68 -1.75
CA VAL A 96 30.49 -18.19 -0.47
C VAL A 96 32.00 -18.39 -0.42
N ALA A 97 32.49 -19.57 -0.78
CA ALA A 97 33.92 -19.89 -0.77
C ALA A 97 34.73 -19.01 -1.74
N ALA A 98 34.20 -18.80 -2.95
CA ALA A 98 34.87 -18.00 -3.98
C ALA A 98 34.95 -16.51 -3.63
N ARG A 99 33.93 -15.97 -2.94
CA ARG A 99 33.75 -14.52 -2.78
C ARG A 99 34.03 -13.98 -1.39
N THR A 100 34.14 -14.85 -0.40
CA THR A 100 34.42 -14.46 0.98
C THR A 100 35.78 -14.99 1.44
N HIS A 101 36.03 -15.01 2.75
CA HIS A 101 37.19 -15.64 3.37
C HIS A 101 36.85 -17.03 3.97
N LEU A 102 35.58 -17.43 3.88
CA LEU A 102 35.07 -18.69 4.40
C LEU A 102 35.32 -19.82 3.40
N ALA A 103 35.35 -21.06 3.88
CA ALA A 103 35.35 -22.26 3.06
C ALA A 103 33.90 -22.72 2.76
N ALA A 104 33.73 -23.63 1.80
CA ALA A 104 32.41 -24.15 1.42
C ALA A 104 31.73 -24.92 2.57
N GLU A 105 32.54 -25.59 3.39
CA GLU A 105 32.14 -26.36 4.57
C GLU A 105 31.73 -25.49 5.77
N ASP A 106 32.16 -24.22 5.82
CA ASP A 106 31.74 -23.28 6.88
C ASP A 106 30.24 -22.99 6.80
N VAL A 107 29.67 -23.04 5.61
CA VAL A 107 28.22 -23.00 5.41
C VAL A 107 27.65 -24.36 5.78
N THR A 108 27.25 -24.60 7.03
CA THR A 108 26.81 -25.94 7.44
C THR A 108 25.47 -26.35 6.82
N GLU A 109 24.62 -25.38 6.49
CA GLU A 109 23.28 -25.63 5.93
C GLU A 109 22.85 -24.52 4.95
N VAL A 110 22.11 -24.89 3.90
CA VAL A 110 21.41 -23.96 2.99
C VAL A 110 19.91 -24.23 3.16
N ARG A 111 19.19 -23.29 3.78
CA ARG A 111 17.76 -23.44 4.13
C ARG A 111 16.86 -23.27 2.91
N TRP A 112 17.17 -22.26 2.10
CA TRP A 112 16.55 -22.01 0.81
C TRP A 112 17.49 -21.15 -0.03
N ALA A 113 17.29 -21.19 -1.34
CA ALA A 113 17.95 -20.30 -2.29
C ALA A 113 17.01 -19.98 -3.45
N SER A 114 17.14 -18.77 -3.99
CA SER A 114 16.43 -18.30 -5.19
C SER A 114 17.27 -17.27 -5.90
N ASP A 115 16.95 -17.02 -7.16
CA ASP A 115 17.49 -15.91 -7.91
C ASP A 115 16.40 -14.92 -8.35
N PHE A 116 16.83 -13.70 -8.66
CA PHE A 116 16.01 -12.73 -9.36
C PHE A 116 16.87 -11.76 -10.18
N THR A 117 16.26 -11.14 -11.18
CA THR A 117 16.82 -9.99 -11.91
C THR A 117 16.03 -8.75 -11.56
N ALA A 118 16.70 -7.64 -11.26
CA ALA A 118 16.01 -6.41 -10.87
C ALA A 118 15.22 -5.85 -12.05
N ARG A 119 13.90 -5.73 -11.86
CA ARG A 119 12.97 -5.18 -12.85
C ARG A 119 12.11 -4.11 -12.20
N ALA A 120 11.76 -3.12 -13.01
CA ALA A 120 10.82 -2.07 -12.64
C ALA A 120 9.71 -2.09 -13.69
N ALA A 121 8.47 -2.36 -13.29
CA ALA A 121 7.34 -2.34 -14.21
C ALA A 121 6.03 -1.95 -13.52
N LEU A 122 5.14 -1.31 -14.26
CA LEU A 122 3.83 -0.84 -13.81
C LEU A 122 2.74 -1.27 -14.79
N ALA A 123 1.63 -1.80 -14.28
CA ALA A 123 0.44 -2.07 -15.09
C ALA A 123 -0.20 -0.75 -15.55
N GLN A 124 -0.59 -0.68 -16.83
CA GLN A 124 -1.22 0.53 -17.40
C GLN A 124 -2.56 0.90 -16.73
N ARG A 125 -3.22 -0.08 -16.10
CA ARG A 125 -4.49 0.06 -15.39
C ARG A 125 -4.49 -0.80 -14.15
N PHE A 126 -5.11 -0.32 -13.09
CA PHE A 126 -5.32 -1.02 -11.84
C PHE A 126 -6.74 -1.57 -11.75
N ARG A 127 -7.64 -1.15 -12.65
CA ARG A 127 -9.02 -1.62 -12.72
C ARG A 127 -9.45 -1.90 -14.17
N VAL A 128 -10.11 -3.05 -14.37
CA VAL A 128 -10.83 -3.38 -15.61
C VAL A 128 -12.23 -3.87 -15.24
N GLY A 129 -13.22 -2.98 -15.35
CA GLY A 129 -14.59 -3.28 -14.94
C GLY A 129 -14.67 -3.64 -13.45
N ARG A 130 -15.02 -4.90 -13.14
CA ARG A 130 -15.11 -5.43 -11.77
C ARG A 130 -13.86 -6.19 -11.31
N VAL A 131 -12.77 -6.18 -12.09
CA VAL A 131 -11.51 -6.81 -11.71
C VAL A 131 -10.46 -5.74 -11.38
N PHE A 132 -9.78 -5.91 -10.25
CA PHE A 132 -8.77 -5.00 -9.73
C PHE A 132 -7.41 -5.69 -9.69
N LEU A 133 -6.32 -4.96 -9.91
CA LEU A 133 -4.96 -5.46 -9.74
C LEU A 133 -4.34 -4.78 -8.51
N ALA A 134 -3.75 -5.56 -7.61
CA ALA A 134 -3.09 -5.05 -6.40
C ALA A 134 -1.73 -5.72 -6.17
N GLY A 135 -0.81 -4.96 -5.58
CA GLY A 135 0.55 -5.42 -5.28
C GLY A 135 1.33 -5.83 -6.53
N ASP A 136 2.09 -6.91 -6.46
CA ASP A 136 2.98 -7.34 -7.55
C ASP A 136 2.25 -7.67 -8.87
N ALA A 137 0.95 -7.94 -8.82
CA ALA A 137 0.14 -8.06 -10.03
C ALA A 137 0.02 -6.73 -10.77
N ALA A 138 0.09 -5.60 -10.08
CA ALA A 138 -0.02 -4.24 -10.60
C ALA A 138 1.35 -3.54 -10.78
N HIS A 139 2.35 -3.82 -9.95
CA HIS A 139 3.67 -3.17 -10.03
C HIS A 139 4.79 -4.06 -9.50
N VAL A 140 5.94 -4.07 -10.18
CA VAL A 140 7.13 -4.80 -9.76
C VAL A 140 8.26 -3.79 -9.61
N HIS A 141 8.94 -3.79 -8.46
CA HIS A 141 9.97 -2.81 -8.12
C HIS A 141 11.35 -3.45 -8.00
N SER A 142 12.40 -2.63 -8.11
CA SER A 142 13.69 -3.04 -7.59
C SER A 142 13.63 -3.19 -6.06
N PRO A 143 14.24 -4.23 -5.47
CA PRO A 143 14.30 -4.39 -4.01
C PRO A 143 15.19 -3.34 -3.33
N ALA A 144 15.98 -2.57 -4.08
CA ALA A 144 16.93 -1.58 -3.55
C ALA A 144 16.28 -0.52 -2.64
N GLY A 145 14.98 -0.26 -2.78
CA GLY A 145 14.22 0.64 -1.91
C GLY A 145 13.52 -0.03 -0.71
N GLY A 146 13.38 -1.36 -0.70
CA GLY A 146 12.54 -2.07 0.29
C GLY A 146 11.05 -1.73 0.20
N GLN A 147 10.58 -1.30 -0.97
CA GLN A 147 9.26 -0.67 -1.13
C GLN A 147 8.17 -1.60 -1.67
N GLY A 148 8.51 -2.72 -2.31
CA GLY A 148 7.55 -3.59 -3.00
C GLY A 148 6.40 -4.01 -2.08
N LEU A 149 6.71 -4.79 -1.03
CA LEU A 149 5.70 -5.25 -0.07
C LEU A 149 4.94 -4.10 0.61
N ASN A 150 5.65 -3.04 1.00
CA ASN A 150 5.04 -1.87 1.66
C ASN A 150 3.99 -1.20 0.77
N THR A 151 4.29 -1.07 -0.53
CA THR A 151 3.37 -0.51 -1.52
C THR A 151 2.18 -1.44 -1.76
N SER A 152 2.43 -2.76 -1.84
CA SER A 152 1.40 -3.79 -2.01
C SER A 152 0.42 -3.85 -0.83
N VAL A 153 0.90 -3.72 0.41
CA VAL A 153 0.04 -3.66 1.60
C VAL A 153 -0.84 -2.40 1.60
N GLN A 154 -0.30 -1.26 1.15
CA GLN A 154 -1.07 -0.03 1.04
C GLN A 154 -2.15 -0.09 -0.05
N ASP A 155 -1.90 -0.82 -1.15
CA ASP A 155 -2.94 -1.07 -2.14
C ASP A 155 -4.11 -1.83 -1.55
N ALA A 156 -3.82 -2.90 -0.78
CA ALA A 156 -4.85 -3.69 -0.11
C ALA A 156 -5.64 -2.86 0.91
N TYR A 157 -4.95 -2.03 1.70
CA TYR A 157 -5.59 -1.12 2.65
C TYR A 157 -6.49 -0.10 1.95
N ASN A 158 -6.05 0.46 0.82
CA ASN A 158 -6.83 1.43 0.05
C ASN A 158 -8.06 0.79 -0.62
N LEU A 159 -7.91 -0.38 -1.23
CA LEU A 159 -8.97 -1.06 -1.98
C LEU A 159 -9.99 -1.75 -1.08
N GLY A 160 -9.54 -2.36 0.02
CA GLY A 160 -10.37 -3.24 0.84
C GLY A 160 -11.61 -2.58 1.41
N TRP A 161 -11.49 -1.35 1.92
CA TRP A 161 -12.64 -0.64 2.49
C TRP A 161 -13.60 -0.13 1.40
N LYS A 162 -13.08 0.27 0.23
CA LYS A 162 -13.85 0.70 -0.94
C LYS A 162 -14.71 -0.45 -1.48
N LEU A 163 -14.10 -1.63 -1.66
CA LEU A 163 -14.81 -2.86 -2.00
C LEU A 163 -15.87 -3.22 -0.96
N GLY A 164 -15.52 -3.12 0.33
CA GLY A 164 -16.46 -3.39 1.41
C GLY A 164 -17.67 -2.45 1.39
N ALA A 165 -17.48 -1.17 1.11
CA ALA A 165 -18.56 -0.19 0.96
C ALA A 165 -19.44 -0.51 -0.26
N ALA A 166 -18.82 -0.77 -1.42
CA ALA A 166 -19.54 -1.10 -2.65
C ALA A 166 -20.39 -2.37 -2.50
N LEU A 167 -19.85 -3.43 -1.89
CA LEU A 167 -20.59 -4.67 -1.65
C LEU A 167 -21.78 -4.48 -0.71
N ARG A 168 -21.66 -3.62 0.31
CA ARG A 168 -22.79 -3.27 1.20
C ARG A 168 -23.86 -2.46 0.46
N ALA A 169 -23.45 -1.51 -0.37
CA ALA A 169 -24.38 -0.74 -1.20
C ALA A 169 -25.15 -1.65 -2.18
N GLU A 170 -24.46 -2.59 -2.83
CA GLU A 170 -25.10 -3.60 -3.68
C GLU A 170 -26.06 -4.51 -2.91
N ALA A 171 -25.70 -4.94 -1.70
CA ALA A 171 -26.58 -5.77 -0.85
C ALA A 171 -27.86 -5.00 -0.46
N ALA A 172 -27.72 -3.75 0.00
CA ALA A 172 -28.84 -2.89 0.35
C ALA A 172 -29.77 -2.61 -0.85
N ALA A 173 -29.18 -2.41 -2.05
CA ALA A 173 -29.90 -2.27 -3.30
C ALA A 173 -30.75 -3.52 -3.64
N ARG A 174 -30.19 -4.72 -3.46
CA ARG A 174 -30.90 -5.99 -3.70
C ARG A 174 -32.04 -6.20 -2.71
N GLU A 175 -31.82 -5.89 -1.43
CA GLU A 175 -32.86 -5.96 -0.39
C GLU A 175 -34.02 -5.00 -0.66
N ALA A 176 -33.71 -3.75 -1.02
CA ALA A 176 -34.73 -2.75 -1.36
C ALA A 176 -35.56 -3.14 -2.59
N GLY A 177 -34.91 -3.70 -3.62
CA GLY A 177 -35.59 -4.19 -4.82
C GLY A 177 -36.45 -5.44 -4.60
N GLY A 178 -36.17 -6.23 -3.55
CA GLY A 178 -37.02 -7.35 -3.14
C GLY A 178 -38.27 -6.92 -2.35
N MET A 179 -38.24 -5.75 -1.72
CA MET A 179 -39.30 -5.27 -0.81
C MET A 179 -40.32 -4.33 -1.47
N SER A 180 -39.97 -3.65 -2.57
CA SER A 180 -40.87 -2.72 -3.28
C SER A 180 -41.41 -3.32 -4.58
N ARG A 181 -42.75 -3.33 -4.72
CA ARG A 181 -43.44 -3.64 -5.99
C ARG A 181 -43.50 -2.45 -6.96
N SER A 182 -43.11 -1.23 -6.55
CA SER A 182 -42.99 -0.10 -7.47
C SER A 182 -41.56 0.03 -7.96
N ARG A 183 -41.37 -0.18 -9.27
CA ARG A 183 -40.05 -0.15 -9.94
C ARG A 183 -39.40 1.24 -9.89
N ASP A 184 -40.20 2.29 -10.04
CA ASP A 184 -39.71 3.66 -10.26
C ASP A 184 -38.98 4.26 -9.03
N ALA A 185 -39.44 3.95 -7.81
CA ALA A 185 -38.81 4.45 -6.58
C ALA A 185 -37.54 3.66 -6.19
N VAL A 186 -37.49 2.38 -6.54
CA VAL A 186 -36.29 1.54 -6.34
C VAL A 186 -35.21 1.93 -7.32
N GLU A 187 -35.53 2.10 -8.60
CA GLU A 187 -34.54 2.44 -9.64
C GLU A 187 -33.85 3.78 -9.38
N ALA A 188 -34.60 4.81 -8.95
CA ALA A 188 -34.02 6.13 -8.67
C ALA A 188 -33.08 6.14 -7.44
N GLY A 189 -33.46 5.49 -6.33
CA GLY A 189 -32.66 5.49 -5.09
C GLY A 189 -31.52 4.45 -5.07
N SER A 190 -31.76 3.27 -5.65
CA SER A 190 -30.78 2.18 -5.77
C SER A 190 -29.72 2.49 -6.82
N GLY A 191 -30.14 3.12 -7.94
CA GLY A 191 -29.23 3.55 -9.01
C GLY A 191 -28.20 4.58 -8.55
N SER A 192 -28.60 5.51 -7.67
CA SER A 192 -27.69 6.53 -7.13
C SER A 192 -26.61 5.94 -6.23
N LYS A 193 -26.96 5.01 -5.32
CA LYS A 193 -25.99 4.39 -4.41
C LYS A 193 -25.05 3.42 -5.12
N ALA A 194 -25.56 2.65 -6.08
CA ALA A 194 -24.72 1.80 -6.92
C ALA A 194 -23.74 2.63 -7.77
N ALA A 195 -24.19 3.76 -8.35
CA ALA A 195 -23.31 4.67 -9.08
C ALA A 195 -22.24 5.32 -8.18
N ALA A 196 -22.61 5.72 -6.96
CA ALA A 196 -21.67 6.24 -5.97
C ALA A 196 -20.61 5.19 -5.58
N ALA A 197 -21.03 3.94 -5.35
CA ALA A 197 -20.13 2.83 -5.07
C ALA A 197 -19.15 2.55 -6.23
N GLU A 198 -19.61 2.61 -7.48
CA GLU A 198 -18.72 2.43 -8.64
C GLU A 198 -17.73 3.59 -8.77
N THR A 199 -18.17 4.83 -8.52
CA THR A 199 -17.30 6.03 -8.47
C THR A 199 -16.27 5.92 -7.35
N LEU A 200 -16.67 5.42 -6.18
CA LEU A 200 -15.75 5.14 -5.07
C LEU A 200 -14.66 4.15 -5.49
N LEU A 201 -15.01 3.09 -6.24
CA LEU A 201 -14.06 2.12 -6.73
C LEU A 201 -13.10 2.69 -7.79
N ASP A 202 -13.53 3.65 -8.61
CA ASP A 202 -12.64 4.31 -9.59
C ASP A 202 -11.50 5.07 -8.93
N THR A 203 -11.73 5.59 -7.71
CA THR A 203 -10.71 6.32 -6.95
C THR A 203 -9.54 5.44 -6.52
N TYR A 204 -9.66 4.11 -6.60
CA TYR A 204 -8.54 3.20 -6.33
C TYR A 204 -7.42 3.40 -7.36
N GLU A 205 -7.76 3.41 -8.65
CA GLU A 205 -6.77 3.62 -9.71
C GLU A 205 -6.24 5.06 -9.68
N GLU A 206 -7.13 6.05 -9.52
CA GLU A 206 -6.78 7.47 -9.38
C GLU A 206 -5.71 7.70 -8.31
N GLU A 207 -5.89 7.09 -7.14
CA GLU A 207 -4.96 7.22 -6.03
C GLU A 207 -3.71 6.37 -6.25
N ARG A 208 -3.85 5.07 -6.55
CA ARG A 208 -2.74 4.10 -6.41
C ARG A 208 -1.83 4.02 -7.61
N LEU A 209 -2.31 4.25 -8.83
CA LEU A 209 -1.48 4.20 -10.03
C LEU A 209 -0.34 5.23 -9.94
N ARG A 210 -0.67 6.46 -9.52
CA ARG A 210 0.30 7.54 -9.36
C ARG A 210 1.39 7.20 -8.34
N TYR A 211 1.03 6.71 -7.14
CA TYR A 211 2.06 6.40 -6.14
C TYR A 211 2.88 5.18 -6.50
N ALA A 212 2.28 4.17 -7.13
CA ALA A 212 3.03 3.04 -7.62
C ALA A 212 4.09 3.51 -8.64
N ALA A 213 3.75 4.45 -9.54
CA ALA A 213 4.71 5.06 -10.45
C ALA A 213 5.80 5.86 -9.73
N GLU A 214 5.45 6.72 -8.77
CA GLU A 214 6.41 7.51 -7.98
C GLU A 214 7.38 6.63 -7.18
N MET A 215 6.88 5.53 -6.59
CA MET A 215 7.71 4.57 -5.86
C MET A 215 8.59 3.74 -6.79
N LEU A 216 8.10 3.41 -7.98
CA LEU A 216 8.85 2.70 -9.00
C LEU A 216 10.06 3.53 -9.46
N ASP A 217 9.83 4.79 -9.80
CA ASP A 217 10.88 5.76 -10.16
C ASP A 217 11.91 5.92 -9.04
N LEU A 218 11.45 6.13 -7.80
CA LEU A 218 12.35 6.26 -6.65
C LEU A 218 13.19 5.00 -6.42
N SER A 219 12.59 3.80 -6.47
CA SER A 219 13.31 2.54 -6.27
C SER A 219 14.36 2.31 -7.36
N THR A 220 14.06 2.70 -8.60
CA THR A 220 14.96 2.60 -9.75
C THR A 220 16.16 3.54 -9.60
N ARG A 221 15.93 4.81 -9.24
CA ARG A 221 17.02 5.76 -8.96
C ARG A 221 17.91 5.33 -7.80
N ILE A 222 17.32 4.74 -6.75
CA ILE A 222 18.12 4.21 -5.62
C ILE A 222 18.99 3.05 -6.10
N HIS A 223 18.46 2.14 -6.90
CA HIS A 223 19.24 1.02 -7.45
C HIS A 223 20.42 1.52 -8.30
N ARG A 224 20.20 2.56 -9.12
CA ARG A 224 21.24 3.18 -9.97
C ARG A 224 22.24 4.06 -9.20
N GLY A 225 22.04 4.25 -7.89
CA GLY A 225 22.88 5.14 -7.07
C GLY A 225 22.61 6.65 -7.29
N GLU A 226 21.55 6.99 -8.01
CA GLU A 226 21.13 8.38 -8.32
C GLU A 226 20.32 9.00 -7.16
N ALA A 227 19.80 8.17 -6.26
CA ALA A 227 19.08 8.58 -5.06
C ALA A 227 19.51 7.74 -3.86
N LYS A 228 19.20 8.21 -2.65
CA LYS A 228 19.47 7.50 -1.40
C LYS A 228 18.16 7.20 -0.67
N ARG A 229 18.15 6.10 0.09
CA ARG A 229 17.07 5.81 1.04
C ARG A 229 16.93 6.97 2.02
N GLY A 230 15.69 7.27 2.45
CA GLY A 230 15.41 8.45 3.26
C GLY A 230 13.93 8.57 3.63
N ALA A 231 13.46 9.79 3.87
CA ALA A 231 12.07 10.03 4.25
C ALA A 231 11.07 9.51 3.21
N ALA A 232 11.37 9.67 1.92
CA ALA A 232 10.51 9.21 0.83
C ALA A 232 10.34 7.69 0.79
N THR A 233 11.39 6.91 1.12
CA THR A 233 11.31 5.44 1.15
C THR A 233 10.49 4.90 2.32
N ARG A 234 10.22 5.72 3.34
CA ARG A 234 9.33 5.36 4.46
C ARG A 234 7.85 5.51 4.12
N GLN A 235 7.52 6.17 3.01
CA GLN A 235 6.15 6.32 2.51
C GLN A 235 5.18 7.02 3.50
N LEU A 236 5.71 7.73 4.51
CA LEU A 236 4.90 8.42 5.51
C LEU A 236 4.34 9.76 5.02
N GLY A 237 4.95 10.33 3.98
CA GLY A 237 4.52 11.59 3.35
C GLY A 237 3.55 11.41 2.18
N LEU A 238 3.08 10.19 1.91
CA LEU A 238 2.08 9.96 0.87
C LEU A 238 0.76 10.63 1.29
N GLY A 239 0.07 11.29 0.35
CA GLY A 239 -1.18 11.99 0.63
C GLY A 239 -2.00 12.28 -0.62
N TYR A 240 -3.27 11.89 -0.60
CA TYR A 240 -4.27 11.93 -1.68
C TYR A 240 -4.92 13.30 -1.89
N ARG A 241 -4.19 14.42 -1.71
CA ARG A 241 -4.79 15.77 -1.79
C ARG A 241 -5.49 16.07 -3.12
N ALA A 242 -5.01 15.48 -4.20
CA ALA A 242 -5.59 15.63 -5.54
C ALA A 242 -6.69 14.60 -5.85
N SER A 243 -6.94 13.64 -4.96
CA SER A 243 -7.98 12.64 -5.13
C SER A 243 -9.35 13.26 -5.12
N SER A 244 -10.22 12.77 -5.98
CA SER A 244 -11.64 13.10 -5.97
C SER A 244 -12.30 12.82 -4.62
N LEU A 245 -11.78 11.90 -3.79
CA LEU A 245 -12.28 11.65 -2.42
C LEU A 245 -11.87 12.70 -1.40
N SER A 246 -10.94 13.60 -1.70
CA SER A 246 -10.43 14.59 -0.76
C SER A 246 -11.22 15.90 -0.85
N ARG A 247 -11.88 16.32 0.23
CA ARG A 247 -12.63 17.59 0.29
C ARG A 247 -12.21 18.43 1.51
N GLU A 248 -11.57 19.57 1.25
CA GLU A 248 -11.17 20.55 2.25
C GLU A 248 -12.12 21.76 2.18
N THR A 249 -12.86 22.01 3.25
CA THR A 249 -13.79 23.14 3.34
C THR A 249 -13.26 24.28 4.22
N ARG A 250 -12.19 24.04 5.00
CA ARG A 250 -11.55 25.07 5.83
C ARG A 250 -10.77 26.03 4.93
N LYS A 251 -10.77 27.31 5.32
CA LYS A 251 -10.14 28.41 4.58
C LYS A 251 -8.93 28.94 5.35
N GLU A 252 -8.03 29.62 4.64
CA GLU A 252 -6.91 30.37 5.25
C GLU A 252 -6.00 29.53 6.18
N LEU A 253 -5.85 28.25 5.87
CA LEU A 253 -4.99 27.34 6.63
C LEU A 253 -3.51 27.72 6.47
N PRO A 254 -2.71 27.68 7.56
CA PRO A 254 -1.28 27.95 7.50
C PRO A 254 -0.54 26.95 6.61
N GLU A 255 0.67 27.31 6.20
CA GLU A 255 1.56 26.38 5.51
C GLU A 255 1.86 25.17 6.41
N GLY A 256 1.86 23.97 5.84
CA GLY A 256 2.07 22.73 6.60
C GLY A 256 0.86 22.22 7.39
N ALA A 257 -0.27 22.95 7.42
CA ALA A 257 -1.49 22.43 8.03
C ALA A 257 -1.92 21.10 7.41
N LEU A 258 -2.39 20.18 8.25
CA LEU A 258 -3.04 18.95 7.82
C LEU A 258 -4.23 19.29 6.92
N ARG A 259 -4.35 18.64 5.77
CA ARG A 259 -5.44 18.85 4.80
C ARG A 259 -6.15 17.55 4.46
N ALA A 260 -7.37 17.66 3.92
CA ALA A 260 -8.00 16.52 3.26
C ALA A 260 -7.06 15.92 2.19
N GLY A 261 -6.98 14.59 2.20
CA GLY A 261 -6.04 13.77 1.43
C GLY A 261 -4.79 13.38 2.21
N ASP A 262 -4.43 14.07 3.29
CA ASP A 262 -3.23 13.70 4.06
C ASP A 262 -3.48 12.46 4.94
N ARG A 263 -2.40 11.77 5.28
CA ARG A 263 -2.44 10.72 6.29
C ARG A 263 -2.76 11.34 7.66
N ALA A 264 -3.75 10.78 8.34
CA ALA A 264 -4.16 11.23 9.66
C ALA A 264 -3.00 11.03 10.67
N PRO A 265 -2.53 12.09 11.37
CA PRO A 265 -1.50 11.95 12.39
C PRO A 265 -1.97 11.08 13.57
N ASP A 266 -1.06 10.31 14.16
CA ASP A 266 -1.31 9.54 15.39
C ASP A 266 -0.85 10.30 16.62
N GLY A 267 -1.49 10.03 17.76
CA GLY A 267 -1.18 10.64 19.04
C GLY A 267 -2.16 10.17 20.12
N SER A 268 -1.97 10.68 21.34
CA SER A 268 -2.87 10.36 22.47
C SER A 268 -3.52 11.60 23.10
N PRO A 269 -4.12 12.53 22.32
CA PRO A 269 -4.74 13.73 22.88
C PRO A 269 -5.88 13.38 23.83
N GLY A 270 -5.82 13.91 25.05
CA GLY A 270 -6.81 13.59 26.09
C GLY A 270 -6.86 12.11 26.49
N GLY A 271 -5.77 11.37 26.28
CA GLY A 271 -5.67 9.94 26.62
C GLY A 271 -6.23 8.98 25.55
N VAL A 272 -6.75 9.49 24.42
CA VAL A 272 -7.29 8.66 23.33
C VAL A 272 -6.21 8.40 22.28
N ARG A 273 -5.75 7.15 22.13
CA ARG A 273 -4.85 6.78 21.03
C ARG A 273 -5.61 6.82 19.70
N LEU A 274 -5.27 7.77 18.84
CA LEU A 274 -6.01 8.02 17.59
C LEU A 274 -6.02 6.80 16.66
N PHE A 275 -4.90 6.11 16.47
CA PHE A 275 -4.86 4.89 15.64
C PHE A 275 -5.70 3.74 16.20
N ASP A 276 -5.89 3.63 17.51
CA ASP A 276 -6.84 2.67 18.07
C ASP A 276 -8.29 3.08 17.79
N ALA A 277 -8.57 4.39 17.83
CA ALA A 277 -9.89 4.93 17.52
C ALA A 277 -10.26 4.82 16.02
N PHE A 278 -9.27 4.81 15.13
CA PHE A 278 -9.46 4.61 13.68
C PHE A 278 -9.53 3.14 13.28
N ARG A 279 -9.16 2.21 14.18
CA ARG A 279 -9.08 0.78 13.87
C ARG A 279 -10.47 0.20 13.62
N GLY A 280 -10.75 -0.11 12.35
CA GLY A 280 -11.94 -0.83 11.94
C GLY A 280 -12.38 -0.49 10.52
N PRO A 281 -13.46 -1.11 10.02
CA PRO A 281 -13.99 -0.84 8.69
C PRO A 281 -14.87 0.43 8.62
N HIS A 282 -15.01 1.16 9.73
CA HIS A 282 -15.83 2.37 9.83
C HIS A 282 -15.04 3.62 9.45
N LEU A 283 -15.75 4.66 9.05
CA LEU A 283 -15.20 6.02 9.02
C LEU A 283 -15.11 6.55 10.45
N THR A 284 -14.19 7.48 10.71
CA THR A 284 -14.12 8.16 12.01
C THR A 284 -14.23 9.66 11.83
N LEU A 285 -15.29 10.28 12.35
CA LEU A 285 -15.39 11.73 12.48
C LEU A 285 -14.66 12.16 13.76
N LEU A 286 -13.48 12.75 13.59
CA LEU A 286 -12.68 13.33 14.67
C LEU A 286 -13.00 14.82 14.83
N ALA A 287 -13.47 15.22 16.00
CA ALA A 287 -13.65 16.61 16.40
C ALA A 287 -12.50 17.03 17.33
N VAL A 288 -11.63 17.93 16.86
CA VAL A 288 -10.44 18.42 17.59
C VAL A 288 -10.72 19.84 18.09
N ALA A 289 -10.68 20.03 19.41
CA ALA A 289 -10.97 21.30 20.08
C ALA A 289 -12.35 21.94 19.78
N THR A 290 -13.24 21.21 19.10
CA THR A 290 -14.55 21.68 18.63
C THR A 290 -15.67 20.70 19.05
N ARG A 291 -16.93 21.01 18.73
CA ARG A 291 -18.06 20.10 18.94
C ARG A 291 -18.40 19.38 17.63
N PRO A 292 -18.67 18.06 17.67
CA PRO A 292 -19.22 17.38 16.50
C PRO A 292 -20.65 17.87 16.21
N PRO A 293 -21.15 17.69 14.98
CA PRO A 293 -22.52 18.00 14.61
C PRO A 293 -23.52 17.21 15.46
N ARG A 294 -24.71 17.78 15.70
CA ARG A 294 -25.76 17.12 16.53
C ARG A 294 -26.20 15.76 15.96
N SER A 295 -26.19 15.63 14.64
CA SER A 295 -26.49 14.41 13.91
C SER A 295 -25.38 14.15 12.90
N VAL A 296 -24.89 12.90 12.88
CA VAL A 296 -23.88 12.45 11.93
C VAL A 296 -24.47 11.27 11.15
N PRO A 297 -24.63 11.38 9.82
CA PRO A 297 -25.09 10.26 9.00
C PRO A 297 -24.22 9.02 9.23
N GLY A 298 -24.85 7.85 9.35
CA GLY A 298 -24.14 6.59 9.62
C GLY A 298 -23.69 6.36 11.07
N ALA A 299 -23.92 7.30 11.99
CA ALA A 299 -23.58 7.10 13.41
C ALA A 299 -24.42 6.00 14.07
N ALA A 300 -25.73 5.98 13.82
CA ALA A 300 -26.65 4.99 14.40
C ALA A 300 -26.37 3.55 13.93
N SER A 301 -25.87 3.38 12.70
CA SER A 301 -25.49 2.07 12.15
C SER A 301 -24.04 1.68 12.46
N GLY A 302 -23.26 2.58 13.09
CA GLY A 302 -21.83 2.38 13.35
C GLY A 302 -20.92 2.52 12.12
N ALA A 303 -21.45 2.96 10.98
CA ALA A 303 -20.68 3.22 9.76
C ALA A 303 -19.74 4.43 9.93
N VAL A 304 -20.13 5.41 10.75
CA VAL A 304 -19.30 6.54 11.17
C VAL A 304 -19.19 6.55 12.69
N ARG A 305 -17.97 6.44 13.22
CA ARG A 305 -17.72 6.63 14.65
C ARG A 305 -17.30 8.07 14.92
N THR A 306 -17.88 8.69 15.94
CA THR A 306 -17.50 10.06 16.33
C THR A 306 -16.55 10.02 17.52
N VAL A 307 -15.44 10.73 17.42
CA VAL A 307 -14.42 10.83 18.46
C VAL A 307 -14.16 12.31 18.71
N ARG A 308 -14.17 12.73 19.98
CA ARG A 308 -13.85 14.10 20.37
C ARG A 308 -12.58 14.10 21.20
N VAL A 309 -11.66 14.99 20.86
CA VAL A 309 -10.38 15.15 21.55
C VAL A 309 -10.13 16.62 21.88
N PRO A 310 -9.33 16.92 22.91
CA PRO A 310 -8.87 18.29 23.17
C PRO A 310 -7.97 18.80 22.03
N ALA A 311 -7.48 20.03 22.16
CA ALA A 311 -6.54 20.61 21.21
C ALA A 311 -5.35 19.66 20.96
N TYR A 312 -5.06 19.45 19.69
CA TYR A 312 -3.95 18.61 19.25
C TYR A 312 -3.31 19.24 18.01
N GLU A 313 -2.11 19.77 18.20
CA GLU A 313 -1.44 20.65 17.24
C GLU A 313 -1.37 20.08 15.81
N PRO A 314 -1.07 18.78 15.58
CA PRO A 314 -0.97 18.24 14.22
C PRO A 314 -2.25 18.32 13.39
N TYR A 315 -3.43 18.44 14.03
CA TYR A 315 -4.71 18.61 13.35
C TYR A 315 -5.15 20.08 13.30
N GLY A 316 -4.81 20.87 14.33
CA GLY A 316 -5.45 22.15 14.60
C GLY A 316 -6.89 21.98 15.08
N GLU A 317 -7.64 23.09 15.17
CA GLU A 317 -9.07 23.04 15.48
C GLU A 317 -9.89 22.67 14.25
N GLY A 318 -10.87 21.78 14.41
CA GLY A 318 -11.81 21.45 13.34
C GLY A 318 -12.39 20.04 13.39
N LEU A 319 -13.09 19.69 12.32
CA LEU A 319 -13.72 18.41 12.09
C LEU A 319 -12.98 17.67 10.96
N PHE A 320 -12.65 16.40 11.17
CA PHE A 320 -11.89 15.59 10.23
C PHE A 320 -12.55 14.23 10.08
N LEU A 321 -12.96 13.87 8.88
CA LEU A 321 -13.46 12.55 8.59
C LEU A 321 -12.32 11.67 8.10
N ILE A 322 -11.92 10.71 8.93
CA ILE A 322 -10.84 9.77 8.68
C ILE A 322 -11.41 8.52 8.00
N ARG A 323 -10.83 8.18 6.84
CA ARG A 323 -11.11 6.97 6.07
C ARG A 323 -10.57 5.73 6.79
N PRO A 324 -11.13 4.53 6.51
CA PRO A 324 -10.62 3.28 7.08
C PRO A 324 -9.15 2.98 6.74
N ASP A 325 -8.59 3.59 5.68
CA ASP A 325 -7.18 3.49 5.33
C ASP A 325 -6.27 4.51 6.03
N GLY A 326 -6.82 5.31 6.95
CA GLY A 326 -6.08 6.25 7.78
C GLY A 326 -5.78 7.60 7.11
N TYR A 327 -6.49 7.93 6.03
CA TYR A 327 -6.37 9.21 5.34
C TYR A 327 -7.57 10.13 5.65
N VAL A 328 -7.33 11.43 5.74
CA VAL A 328 -8.39 12.43 5.90
C VAL A 328 -9.17 12.51 4.59
N GLY A 329 -10.43 12.07 4.56
CA GLY A 329 -11.29 12.20 3.37
C GLY A 329 -11.95 13.58 3.26
N TRP A 330 -12.40 14.11 4.39
CA TRP A 330 -13.03 15.41 4.49
C TRP A 330 -12.49 16.17 5.70
N ALA A 331 -12.27 17.48 5.56
CA ALA A 331 -11.87 18.35 6.66
C ALA A 331 -12.66 19.66 6.61
N GLY A 332 -13.15 20.11 7.76
CA GLY A 332 -14.07 21.23 7.89
C GLY A 332 -14.14 21.82 9.30
N THR A 333 -15.16 22.64 9.52
CA THR A 333 -15.45 23.36 10.77
C THR A 333 -16.90 23.11 11.20
N GLU A 334 -17.32 23.65 12.35
CA GLU A 334 -18.73 23.58 12.76
C GLU A 334 -19.66 24.23 11.73
N GLU A 335 -19.24 25.32 11.06
CA GLU A 335 -20.03 26.03 10.05
C GLU A 335 -20.23 25.22 8.77
N THR A 336 -19.24 24.41 8.40
CA THR A 336 -19.26 23.59 7.17
C THR A 336 -19.69 22.14 7.41
N ALA A 337 -20.05 21.80 8.65
CA ALA A 337 -20.52 20.47 9.03
C ALA A 337 -21.69 19.95 8.18
N GLY A 338 -22.52 20.84 7.63
CA GLY A 338 -23.62 20.46 6.73
C GLY A 338 -23.15 19.76 5.45
N GLU A 339 -21.94 20.08 4.97
CA GLU A 339 -21.34 19.49 3.76
C GLU A 339 -20.83 18.05 3.98
N LEU A 340 -20.74 17.60 5.25
CA LEU A 340 -20.30 16.25 5.58
C LEU A 340 -21.25 15.19 5.02
N ALA A 341 -22.56 15.46 5.03
CA ALA A 341 -23.58 14.54 4.50
C ALA A 341 -23.38 14.31 2.98
N GLU A 342 -23.18 15.40 2.23
CA GLU A 342 -22.91 15.32 0.79
C GLU A 342 -21.65 14.51 0.48
N TRP A 343 -20.61 14.64 1.31
CA TRP A 343 -19.39 13.85 1.12
C TRP A 343 -19.65 12.36 1.41
N LEU A 344 -20.37 12.04 2.48
CA LEU A 344 -20.70 10.66 2.85
C LEU A 344 -21.56 9.97 1.79
N ASP A 345 -22.49 10.69 1.15
CA ASP A 345 -23.35 10.16 0.08
C ASP A 345 -22.54 9.66 -1.14
N ARG A 346 -21.31 10.14 -1.32
CA ARG A 346 -20.40 9.69 -2.39
C ARG A 346 -19.83 8.29 -2.14
N LEU A 347 -20.02 7.73 -0.95
CA LEU A 347 -19.51 6.40 -0.58
C LEU A 347 -20.54 5.27 -0.78
N GLY A 348 -21.78 5.60 -1.15
CA GLY A 348 -22.91 4.64 -1.29
C GLY A 348 -23.65 4.32 0.00
#